data_AF-A0A7U6KFL1-F1
#
_entry.id   AF-A0A7U6KFL1-F1
#
_cell.length_a   1.000
_cell.length_b   1.000
_cell.length_c   1.000
_cell.angle_alpha   90.00
_cell.angle_beta   90.00
_cell.angle_gamma   90.00
#
_symmetry.space_group_name_H-M   'P 1'
#
loop_
_entity.id
_entity.type
_entity.pdbx_description
1 polymer ?
#
loop_
_entity_poly.entity_id
_entity_poly.type
_entity_poly.pdbx_seq_one_letter_code
_entity_poly.pdbx_strand_id
1 'polypeptide(L)'
;MIHEELSKRKLHGCQTYDCIGAGQRVAGMFPAEEKQENMEEIFHKMFLLHEMLWYLTEACSITVDEKKKEMIKIMMDEIDLIRELEVKVFLKRNLDELKQKVDRYLKDVSKEVMERFPIARKKEKQMDYMGKNLKGKDLSGMDFSMSFLIAANLCNTNLTGTNFLGADMRDTNISGADLRESVFLTQMQVNGAKGDEKTLLPRWIKRPSTW
;
A
#
# COMPACT_ATOMS: atom_id res chain seq x y z
N MET A 1 11.61 -5.86 11.65
CA MET A 1 10.26 -5.77 11.03
C MET A 1 9.74 -7.19 10.87
N ILE A 2 8.43 -7.48 11.03
CA ILE A 2 7.88 -8.85 11.00
C ILE A 2 8.39 -9.64 9.77
N HIS A 3 8.61 -9.00 8.63
CA HIS A 3 9.19 -9.59 7.41
C HIS A 3 10.60 -10.22 7.56
N GLU A 4 11.48 -9.73 8.45
CA GLU A 4 12.79 -10.36 8.71
C GLU A 4 12.66 -11.70 9.46
N GLU A 5 11.64 -11.85 10.31
CA GLU A 5 11.37 -13.11 11.02
C GLU A 5 10.69 -14.14 10.14
N LEU A 6 9.91 -13.71 9.14
CA LEU A 6 9.22 -14.60 8.21
C LEU A 6 10.17 -15.27 7.20
N SER A 7 11.23 -14.58 6.80
CA SER A 7 12.30 -15.13 5.96
C SER A 7 13.00 -16.34 6.61
N LYS A 8 13.16 -16.32 7.94
CA LYS A 8 13.81 -17.41 8.69
C LYS A 8 12.97 -18.68 8.82
N ARG A 9 11.65 -18.63 8.57
CA ARG A 9 10.71 -19.74 8.82
C ARG A 9 10.34 -20.56 7.57
N LYS A 10 10.96 -20.32 6.40
CA LYS A 10 10.77 -21.10 5.15
C LYS A 10 9.30 -21.28 4.71
N LEU A 11 8.46 -20.26 4.85
CA LEU A 11 7.08 -20.27 4.39
C LEU A 11 6.97 -19.70 2.97
N HIS A 12 7.18 -20.55 1.97
CA HIS A 12 7.32 -20.17 0.55
C HIS A 12 6.04 -19.62 -0.12
N GLY A 13 4.85 -19.87 0.41
CA GLY A 13 3.59 -19.30 -0.10
C GLY A 13 3.43 -17.79 0.10
N CYS A 14 4.32 -17.17 0.89
CA CYS A 14 4.28 -15.76 1.31
C CYS A 14 5.12 -14.83 0.39
N GLN A 15 5.76 -15.36 -0.66
CA GLN A 15 6.70 -14.61 -1.50
C GLN A 15 6.10 -14.06 -2.80
N THR A 16 4.99 -14.62 -3.29
CA THR A 16 4.38 -14.25 -4.58
C THR A 16 3.21 -13.27 -4.43
N TYR A 17 2.44 -13.37 -3.35
CA TYR A 17 1.43 -12.40 -2.95
C TYR A 17 1.81 -11.88 -1.57
N ASP A 18 2.34 -10.66 -1.51
CA ASP A 18 2.57 -9.99 -0.23
C ASP A 18 1.22 -9.58 0.35
N CYS A 19 0.56 -10.51 1.06
CA CYS A 19 -0.69 -10.23 1.76
C CYS A 19 -0.47 -9.33 2.99
N ILE A 20 0.68 -8.67 3.13
CA ILE A 20 1.02 -7.75 4.22
C ILE A 20 0.88 -8.44 5.60
N GLY A 21 1.07 -9.77 5.64
CA GLY A 21 0.87 -10.60 6.84
C GLY A 21 -0.57 -11.10 7.09
N ALA A 22 -1.58 -10.66 6.33
CA ALA A 22 -2.97 -11.09 6.51
C ALA A 22 -3.16 -12.60 6.34
N GLY A 23 -2.52 -13.21 5.32
CA GLY A 23 -2.61 -14.65 5.07
C GLY A 23 -2.07 -15.49 6.23
N GLN A 24 -1.01 -15.04 6.89
CA GLN A 24 -0.47 -15.74 8.07
C GLN A 24 -1.38 -15.59 9.28
N ARG A 25 -1.98 -14.41 9.45
CA ARG A 25 -2.92 -14.18 10.55
C ARG A 25 -4.15 -15.06 10.40
N VAL A 26 -4.75 -15.10 9.21
CA VAL A 26 -5.87 -15.98 8.88
C VAL A 26 -5.49 -17.45 9.12
N ALA A 27 -4.33 -17.90 8.65
CA ALA A 27 -3.87 -19.28 8.87
C ALA A 27 -3.69 -19.63 10.37
N GLY A 28 -3.36 -18.66 11.22
CA GLY A 28 -3.24 -18.85 12.67
C GLY A 28 -4.58 -18.80 13.43
N MET A 29 -5.65 -18.29 12.82
CA MET A 29 -6.99 -18.22 13.43
C MET A 29 -7.75 -19.54 13.34
N PHE A 30 -7.31 -20.46 12.47
CA PHE A 30 -8.04 -21.68 12.15
C PHE A 30 -7.18 -22.93 12.37
N PRO A 31 -7.58 -23.86 13.26
CA PRO A 31 -7.01 -25.20 13.30
C PRO A 31 -7.23 -25.92 11.97
N ALA A 32 -6.30 -26.78 11.56
CA ALA A 32 -6.26 -27.44 10.25
C ALA A 32 -7.47 -28.33 9.88
N GLU A 33 -8.45 -28.48 10.77
CA GLU A 33 -9.52 -29.47 10.69
C GLU A 33 -10.93 -28.87 10.54
N GLU A 34 -11.10 -27.55 10.65
CA GLU A 34 -12.42 -26.93 10.50
C GLU A 34 -12.68 -26.48 9.05
N LYS A 35 -13.69 -27.07 8.40
CA LYS A 35 -14.32 -26.47 7.21
C LYS A 35 -15.09 -25.24 7.66
N GLN A 36 -14.47 -24.07 7.58
CA GLN A 36 -15.16 -22.84 7.92
C GLN A 36 -15.76 -22.17 6.69
N GLU A 37 -17.09 -22.12 6.71
CA GLU A 37 -17.86 -21.13 5.96
C GLU A 37 -17.26 -19.73 6.24
N ASN A 38 -17.21 -18.87 5.23
CA ASN A 38 -16.75 -17.46 5.31
C ASN A 38 -15.22 -17.22 5.36
N MET A 39 -14.37 -18.23 5.08
CA MET A 39 -12.91 -18.04 4.96
C MET A 39 -12.52 -16.89 4.02
N GLU A 40 -13.22 -16.78 2.90
CA GLU A 40 -13.03 -15.71 1.92
C GLU A 40 -13.33 -14.32 2.53
N GLU A 41 -14.45 -14.17 3.24
CA GLU A 41 -14.81 -12.90 3.89
C GLU A 41 -13.78 -12.50 4.97
N ILE A 42 -13.34 -13.47 5.76
CA ILE A 42 -12.36 -13.25 6.83
C ILE A 42 -11.03 -12.82 6.24
N PHE A 43 -10.59 -13.47 5.16
CA PHE A 43 -9.40 -13.07 4.45
C PHE A 43 -9.50 -11.64 3.93
N HIS A 44 -10.60 -11.28 3.26
CA HIS A 44 -10.79 -9.92 2.74
C HIS A 44 -10.79 -8.86 3.85
N LYS A 45 -11.49 -9.09 4.96
CA LYS A 45 -11.48 -8.18 6.12
C LYS A 45 -10.10 -8.06 6.75
N MET A 46 -9.40 -9.18 6.94
CA MET A 46 -8.06 -9.18 7.51
C MET A 46 -7.05 -8.48 6.59
N PHE A 47 -7.15 -8.72 5.28
CA PHE A 47 -6.35 -8.04 4.27
C PHE A 47 -6.56 -6.53 4.33
N LEU A 48 -7.82 -6.07 4.36
CA LEU A 48 -8.15 -4.65 4.50
C LEU A 48 -7.53 -4.02 5.75
N LEU A 49 -7.59 -4.70 6.90
CA LEU A 49 -6.99 -4.20 8.15
C LEU A 49 -5.47 -4.07 8.07
N HIS A 50 -4.80 -5.08 7.51
CA HIS A 50 -3.35 -5.08 7.32
C HIS A 50 -2.90 -4.02 6.30
N GLU A 51 -3.69 -3.82 5.23
CA GLU A 51 -3.46 -2.76 4.26
C GLU A 51 -3.59 -1.37 4.92
N MET A 52 -4.64 -1.13 5.72
CA MET A 52 -4.78 0.13 6.46
C MET A 52 -3.61 0.36 7.42
N LEU A 53 -3.16 -0.65 8.17
CA LEU A 53 -2.00 -0.54 9.05
C LEU A 53 -0.72 -0.16 8.30
N TRP A 54 -0.51 -0.73 7.12
CA TRP A 54 0.65 -0.40 6.29
C TRP A 54 0.67 1.09 5.94
N TYR A 55 -0.43 1.59 5.36
CA TYR A 55 -0.52 3.00 4.96
C TYR A 55 -0.49 3.94 6.17
N LEU A 56 -1.15 3.59 7.27
CA LEU A 56 -1.12 4.38 8.50
C LEU A 56 0.28 4.44 9.11
N THR A 57 1.05 3.36 9.06
CA THR A 57 2.44 3.32 9.53
C THR A 57 3.31 4.30 8.75
N GLU A 58 3.19 4.29 7.42
CA GLU A 58 3.89 5.24 6.57
C GLU A 58 3.43 6.67 6.85
N ALA A 59 2.11 6.92 6.88
CA ALA A 59 1.52 8.22 7.17
C ALA A 59 2.01 8.80 8.51
N CYS A 60 2.08 7.97 9.55
CA CYS A 60 2.60 8.31 10.88
C CYS A 60 4.08 8.74 10.82
N SER A 61 4.87 8.12 9.94
CA SER A 61 6.30 8.38 9.79
C SER A 61 6.62 9.66 8.98
N ILE A 62 5.73 10.07 8.08
CA ILE A 62 5.96 11.18 7.15
C ILE A 62 5.25 12.48 7.54
N THR A 63 4.14 12.40 8.28
CA THR A 63 3.43 13.60 8.75
C THR A 63 4.22 14.30 9.86
N VAL A 64 4.21 15.62 9.81
CA VAL A 64 4.82 16.50 10.83
C VAL A 64 3.77 17.07 11.80
N ASP A 65 2.48 16.86 11.53
CA ASP A 65 1.38 17.31 12.38
C ASP A 65 1.18 16.32 13.53
N GLU A 66 1.59 16.70 14.73
CA GLU A 66 1.51 15.85 15.92
C GLU A 66 0.07 15.47 16.31
N LYS A 67 -0.93 16.30 15.99
CA LYS A 67 -2.34 15.94 16.21
C LYS A 67 -2.77 14.84 15.23
N LYS A 68 -2.36 14.93 13.96
CA LYS A 68 -2.64 13.86 12.98
C LYS A 68 -1.92 12.58 13.35
N LYS A 69 -0.66 12.67 13.77
CA LYS A 69 0.12 11.52 14.25
C LYS A 69 -0.59 10.79 15.39
N GLU A 70 -1.09 11.51 16.38
CA GLU A 70 -1.84 10.92 17.50
C GLU A 70 -3.12 10.22 17.03
N MET A 71 -3.86 10.85 16.11
CA MET A 71 -5.07 10.25 15.56
C MET A 71 -4.80 9.02 14.70
N ILE A 72 -3.70 9.00 13.96
CA ILE A 72 -3.23 7.83 13.22
C ILE A 72 -2.92 6.68 14.18
N LYS A 73 -2.18 6.93 15.27
CA LYS A 73 -1.87 5.90 16.28
C LYS A 73 -3.12 5.30 16.90
N ILE A 74 -4.11 6.13 17.26
CA ILE A 74 -5.39 5.64 17.80
C ILE A 74 -6.13 4.73 16.80
N MET A 75 -6.08 5.04 15.49
CA MET A 75 -6.66 4.15 14.48
C MET A 75 -5.86 2.86 14.33
N MET A 76 -4.52 2.91 14.44
CA MET A 76 -3.68 1.71 14.43
C MET A 76 -4.00 0.80 15.61
N ASP A 77 -4.15 1.36 16.81
CA ASP A 77 -4.55 0.63 18.02
C ASP A 77 -5.95 0.00 17.87
N GLU A 78 -6.91 0.73 17.29
CA GLU A 78 -8.25 0.19 16.99
C GLU A 78 -8.17 -1.00 16.02
N ILE A 79 -7.36 -0.90 14.97
CA ILE A 79 -7.16 -2.00 14.02
C ILE A 79 -6.53 -3.21 14.70
N ASP A 80 -5.52 -3.00 15.53
CA ASP A 80 -4.86 -4.08 16.29
C ASP A 80 -5.84 -4.80 17.21
N LEU A 81 -6.71 -4.06 17.90
CA LEU A 81 -7.77 -4.66 18.71
C LEU A 81 -8.75 -5.48 17.86
N ILE A 82 -9.14 -5.00 16.67
CA ILE A 82 -10.05 -5.72 15.77
C ILE A 82 -9.42 -7.03 15.27
N ARG A 83 -8.12 -7.03 14.96
CA ARG A 83 -7.37 -8.20 14.45
C ARG A 83 -7.27 -9.35 15.46
N GLU A 84 -7.44 -9.03 16.74
CA GLU A 84 -7.39 -9.98 17.86
C GLU A 84 -8.78 -10.44 18.34
N LEU A 85 -9.87 -10.00 17.69
CA LEU A 85 -11.23 -10.44 18.03
C LEU A 85 -11.45 -11.93 17.73
N GLU A 86 -12.33 -12.56 18.50
CA GLU A 86 -12.87 -13.88 18.17
C GLU A 86 -13.58 -13.84 16.81
N VAL A 87 -13.40 -14.88 15.98
CA VAL A 87 -13.94 -15.01 14.62
C VAL A 87 -15.41 -14.58 14.50
N LYS A 88 -16.27 -15.02 15.43
CA LYS A 88 -17.71 -14.71 15.41
C LYS A 88 -18.00 -13.22 15.59
N VAL A 89 -17.18 -12.52 16.39
CA VAL A 89 -17.30 -11.08 16.62
C VAL A 89 -16.67 -10.32 15.45
N PHE A 90 -15.52 -10.78 14.97
CA PHE A 90 -14.82 -10.23 13.82
C PHE A 90 -15.70 -10.17 12.56
N LEU A 91 -16.38 -11.27 12.24
CA LEU A 91 -17.30 -11.34 11.09
C LEU A 91 -18.43 -10.31 11.18
N LYS A 92 -18.92 -9.99 12.38
CA LYS A 92 -19.99 -8.99 12.57
C LYS A 92 -19.50 -7.55 12.55
N ARG A 93 -18.19 -7.32 12.62
CA ARG A 93 -17.62 -5.97 12.62
C ARG A 93 -17.77 -5.34 11.23
N ASN A 94 -18.43 -4.19 11.18
CA ASN A 94 -18.38 -3.32 10.01
C ASN A 94 -17.09 -2.48 10.06
N LEU A 95 -16.33 -2.49 8.97
CA LEU A 95 -15.06 -1.77 8.83
C LEU A 95 -15.21 -0.47 8.02
N ASP A 96 -16.38 -0.16 7.46
CA ASP A 96 -16.58 0.97 6.56
C ASP A 96 -16.27 2.32 7.21
N GLU A 97 -16.76 2.54 8.43
CA GLU A 97 -16.52 3.80 9.16
C GLU A 97 -15.04 3.99 9.48
N LEU A 98 -14.38 2.91 9.92
CA LEU A 98 -12.94 2.90 10.17
C LEU A 98 -12.17 3.18 8.87
N LYS A 99 -12.51 2.49 7.79
CA LYS A 99 -11.89 2.68 6.48
C LYS A 99 -12.06 4.12 5.99
N GLN A 100 -13.26 4.69 6.07
CA GLN A 100 -13.51 6.08 5.68
C GLN A 100 -12.70 7.07 6.53
N LYS A 101 -12.53 6.78 7.82
CA LYS A 101 -11.68 7.59 8.70
C LYS A 101 -10.22 7.50 8.26
N VAL A 102 -9.70 6.29 8.01
CA VAL A 102 -8.35 6.06 7.51
C VAL A 102 -8.12 6.78 6.18
N ASP A 103 -9.00 6.57 5.19
CA ASP A 103 -8.90 7.19 3.86
C ASP A 103 -8.79 8.72 3.93
N ARG A 104 -9.53 9.37 4.84
CA ARG A 104 -9.44 10.83 5.06
C ARG A 104 -8.05 11.25 5.55
N TYR A 105 -7.50 10.55 6.55
CA TYR A 105 -6.18 10.88 7.09
C TYR A 105 -5.07 10.61 6.07
N LEU A 106 -5.14 9.50 5.33
CA LEU A 106 -4.16 9.21 4.27
C LEU A 106 -4.17 10.30 3.20
N LYS A 107 -5.36 10.76 2.80
CA LYS A 107 -5.51 11.86 1.84
C LYS A 107 -4.97 13.20 2.36
N ASP A 108 -5.20 13.51 3.62
CA ASP A 108 -4.68 14.74 4.22
C ASP A 108 -3.16 14.71 4.32
N VAL A 109 -2.59 13.56 4.72
CA VAL A 109 -1.13 13.37 4.79
C VAL A 109 -0.49 13.37 3.40
N SER A 110 -1.08 12.72 2.38
CA SER A 110 -0.53 12.78 1.02
C SER A 110 -0.52 14.21 0.49
N LYS A 111 -1.54 15.01 0.80
CA LYS A 111 -1.59 16.41 0.41
C LYS A 111 -0.42 17.21 1.01
N GLU A 112 -0.07 17.00 2.28
CA GLU A 112 1.09 17.64 2.93
C GLU A 112 2.41 17.32 2.23
N VAL A 113 2.55 16.08 1.74
CA VAL A 113 3.75 15.66 1.00
C VAL A 113 3.77 16.28 -0.39
N MET A 114 2.66 16.19 -1.13
CA MET A 114 2.54 16.72 -2.49
C MET A 114 2.74 18.25 -2.54
N GLU A 115 2.35 18.98 -1.50
CA GLU A 115 2.56 20.44 -1.40
C GLU A 115 4.06 20.84 -1.42
N ARG A 116 4.98 19.90 -1.13
CA ARG A 116 6.43 20.11 -1.23
C ARG A 116 6.94 20.05 -2.68
N PHE A 117 6.14 19.54 -3.63
CA PHE A 117 6.51 19.29 -5.03
C PHE A 117 5.52 19.99 -5.99
N PRO A 118 5.67 21.30 -6.23
CA PRO A 118 4.64 22.13 -6.88
C PRO A 118 4.42 21.89 -8.37
N ILE A 119 5.19 20.98 -9.00
CA ILE A 119 5.24 20.83 -10.46
C ILE A 119 3.97 20.18 -11.02
N ALA A 120 3.33 19.26 -10.27
CA ALA A 120 2.14 18.56 -10.75
C ALA A 120 0.86 18.92 -9.97
N ARG A 121 0.47 20.19 -9.99
CA ARG A 121 -0.81 20.67 -9.39
C ARG A 121 -2.09 20.18 -10.11
N LYS A 122 -2.02 19.16 -10.96
CA LYS A 122 -3.22 18.62 -11.62
C LYS A 122 -3.81 17.51 -10.76
N LYS A 123 -4.93 17.85 -10.12
CA LYS A 123 -5.84 16.94 -9.45
C LYS A 123 -6.56 16.11 -10.51
N GLU A 124 -5.94 15.04 -10.99
CA GLU A 124 -6.59 14.11 -11.91
C GLU A 124 -7.33 13.05 -11.07
N LYS A 125 -8.61 13.34 -10.80
CA LYS A 125 -9.54 12.42 -10.13
C LYS A 125 -9.51 11.07 -10.85
N GLN A 126 -9.18 9.99 -10.13
CA GLN A 126 -9.30 8.58 -10.55
C GLN A 126 -9.23 8.40 -12.07
N MET A 127 -8.06 8.65 -12.65
CA MET A 127 -7.89 8.67 -14.09
C MET A 127 -7.42 7.33 -14.61
N ASP A 128 -7.96 6.98 -15.78
CA ASP A 128 -7.46 5.88 -16.58
C ASP A 128 -6.16 6.33 -17.25
N TYR A 129 -5.04 5.77 -16.81
CA TYR A 129 -3.73 5.90 -17.44
C TYR A 129 -3.28 4.62 -18.14
N MET A 130 -4.20 3.67 -18.36
CA MET A 130 -3.88 2.40 -18.97
C MET A 130 -3.18 2.61 -20.31
N GLY A 131 -2.01 2.01 -20.47
CA GLY A 131 -1.18 2.11 -21.67
C GLY A 131 -0.63 3.51 -22.00
N LYS A 132 -0.85 4.53 -21.16
CA LYS A 132 -0.40 5.90 -21.47
C LYS A 132 1.11 6.01 -21.47
N ASN A 133 1.64 6.75 -22.43
CA ASN A 133 3.06 7.09 -22.48
C ASN A 133 3.36 8.39 -21.72
N LEU A 134 4.03 8.26 -20.59
CA LEU A 134 4.44 9.35 -19.70
C LEU A 134 5.97 9.39 -19.51
N LYS A 135 6.72 8.66 -20.35
CA LYS A 135 8.18 8.53 -20.28
C LYS A 135 8.88 9.87 -20.16
N GLY A 136 9.84 9.96 -19.24
CA GLY A 136 10.72 11.12 -19.06
C GLY A 136 10.06 12.36 -18.47
N LYS A 137 8.77 12.29 -18.10
CA LYS A 137 8.09 13.43 -17.48
C LYS A 137 8.50 13.61 -16.03
N ASP A 138 8.49 14.86 -15.60
CA ASP A 138 8.44 15.19 -14.18
C ASP A 138 7.00 15.05 -13.69
N LEU A 139 6.77 14.05 -12.85
CA LEU A 139 5.49 13.70 -12.27
C LEU A 139 5.56 13.83 -10.73
N SER A 140 6.55 14.59 -10.24
CA SER A 140 6.73 14.81 -8.80
C SER A 140 5.50 15.50 -8.19
N GLY A 141 5.08 15.00 -7.03
CA GLY A 141 3.87 15.47 -6.34
C GLY A 141 2.54 15.10 -7.01
N MET A 142 2.54 14.22 -8.03
CA MET A 142 1.28 13.77 -8.65
C MET A 142 0.44 12.91 -7.71
N ASP A 143 -0.87 13.03 -7.85
CA ASP A 143 -1.82 12.13 -7.20
C ASP A 143 -2.26 11.03 -8.17
N PHE A 144 -1.67 9.83 -8.06
CA PHE A 144 -2.12 8.62 -8.75
C PHE A 144 -2.99 7.74 -7.87
N SER A 145 -3.48 8.24 -6.73
CA SER A 145 -4.32 7.42 -5.86
C SER A 145 -5.54 6.87 -6.62
N MET A 146 -5.80 5.58 -6.39
CA MET A 146 -6.88 4.82 -7.01
C MET A 146 -6.88 4.80 -8.56
N SER A 147 -5.78 5.20 -9.20
CA SER A 147 -5.68 5.29 -10.66
C SER A 147 -5.32 3.95 -11.30
N PHE A 148 -5.76 3.74 -12.54
CA PHE A 148 -5.37 2.58 -13.34
C PHE A 148 -4.13 2.91 -14.16
N LEU A 149 -2.96 2.41 -13.75
CA LEU A 149 -1.67 2.60 -14.45
C LEU A 149 -1.27 1.37 -15.27
N ILE A 150 -2.20 0.44 -15.49
CA ILE A 150 -1.92 -0.85 -16.12
C ILE A 150 -1.23 -0.66 -17.47
N ALA A 151 -0.07 -1.28 -17.65
CA ALA A 151 0.76 -1.13 -18.86
C ALA A 151 1.17 0.33 -19.23
N ALA A 152 1.03 1.30 -18.33
CA ALA A 152 1.50 2.67 -18.57
C ALA A 152 3.04 2.70 -18.65
N ASN A 153 3.58 3.64 -19.42
CA ASN A 153 5.01 3.85 -19.55
C ASN A 153 5.45 5.07 -18.73
N LEU A 154 6.02 4.80 -17.55
CA LEU A 154 6.65 5.74 -16.62
C LEU A 154 8.19 5.63 -16.67
N CYS A 155 8.78 5.17 -17.78
CA CYS A 155 10.24 5.06 -17.86
C CYS A 155 10.91 6.41 -17.61
N ASN A 156 12.02 6.43 -16.85
CA ASN A 156 12.83 7.62 -16.59
C ASN A 156 12.03 8.83 -16.06
N THR A 157 10.90 8.62 -15.38
CA THR A 157 10.12 9.71 -14.77
C THR A 157 10.62 10.06 -13.39
N ASN A 158 10.46 11.33 -13.01
CA ASN A 158 10.56 11.73 -11.61
C ASN A 158 9.20 11.51 -10.92
N LEU A 159 9.15 10.65 -9.90
CA LEU A 159 7.95 10.31 -9.12
C LEU A 159 8.14 10.62 -7.62
N THR A 160 9.04 11.56 -7.28
CA THR A 160 9.22 11.99 -5.89
C THR A 160 7.96 12.69 -5.37
N GLY A 161 7.55 12.37 -4.14
CA GLY A 161 6.32 12.91 -3.56
C GLY A 161 5.02 12.46 -4.23
N THR A 162 5.07 11.55 -5.21
CA THR A 162 3.88 11.03 -5.90
C THR A 162 3.11 10.08 -4.99
N ASN A 163 1.78 10.23 -4.96
CA ASN A 163 0.88 9.38 -4.18
C ASN A 163 0.40 8.17 -4.99
N PHE A 164 0.70 6.96 -4.53
CA PHE A 164 0.30 5.68 -5.16
C PHE A 164 -0.77 4.90 -4.39
N LEU A 165 -1.44 5.53 -3.41
CA LEU A 165 -2.46 4.87 -2.58
C LEU A 165 -3.50 4.14 -3.43
N GLY A 166 -3.52 2.80 -3.36
CA GLY A 166 -4.47 1.97 -4.10
C GLY A 166 -4.36 2.04 -5.64
N ALA A 167 -3.24 2.54 -6.19
CA ALA A 167 -3.02 2.56 -7.63
C ALA A 167 -2.79 1.13 -8.18
N ASP A 168 -3.36 0.82 -9.34
CA ASP A 168 -3.12 -0.45 -10.03
C ASP A 168 -1.93 -0.30 -10.98
N MET A 169 -0.78 -0.89 -10.59
CA MET A 169 0.49 -0.76 -11.30
C MET A 169 0.89 -2.03 -12.09
N ARG A 170 -0.07 -2.93 -12.37
CA ARG A 170 0.21 -4.16 -13.12
C ARG A 170 0.78 -3.84 -14.50
N ASP A 171 1.93 -4.43 -14.83
CA ASP A 171 2.65 -4.21 -16.09
C ASP A 171 3.11 -2.76 -16.34
N THR A 172 2.97 -1.84 -15.38
CA THR A 172 3.48 -0.46 -15.51
C THR A 172 5.00 -0.49 -15.65
N ASN A 173 5.54 0.21 -16.64
CA ASN A 173 6.98 0.30 -16.84
C ASN A 173 7.57 1.51 -16.10
N ILE A 174 8.27 1.26 -14.99
CA ILE A 174 8.96 2.22 -14.12
C ILE A 174 10.50 2.09 -14.23
N SER A 175 11.01 1.53 -15.32
CA SER A 175 12.45 1.40 -15.57
C SER A 175 13.14 2.76 -15.53
N GLY A 176 14.21 2.90 -14.74
CA GLY A 176 14.92 4.17 -14.54
C GLY A 176 14.13 5.30 -13.85
N ALA A 177 12.92 5.05 -13.35
CA ALA A 177 12.14 6.05 -12.64
C ALA A 177 12.66 6.29 -11.21
N ASP A 178 12.43 7.49 -10.67
CA ASP A 178 12.78 7.83 -9.28
C ASP A 178 11.53 7.87 -8.39
N LEU A 179 11.36 6.84 -7.55
CA LEU A 179 10.25 6.69 -6.61
C LEU A 179 10.69 6.88 -5.14
N ARG A 180 11.93 7.31 -4.85
CA ARG A 180 12.50 7.30 -3.48
C ARG A 180 11.66 8.00 -2.42
N GLU A 181 10.92 9.03 -2.82
CA GLU A 181 10.07 9.84 -1.94
C GLU A 181 8.58 9.74 -2.30
N SER A 182 8.20 8.77 -3.14
CA SER A 182 6.80 8.44 -3.36
C SER A 182 6.17 7.91 -2.06
N VAL A 183 4.85 8.06 -1.94
CA VAL A 183 4.11 7.69 -0.73
C VAL A 183 3.02 6.69 -1.05
N PHE A 184 2.73 5.83 -0.07
CA PHE A 184 1.71 4.79 -0.14
C PHE A 184 1.97 3.77 -1.25
N LEU A 185 3.26 3.54 -1.54
CA LEU A 185 3.74 2.50 -2.44
C LEU A 185 3.90 1.18 -1.65
N THR A 186 3.40 0.09 -2.22
CA THR A 186 3.46 -1.25 -1.63
C THR A 186 4.43 -2.16 -2.38
N GLN A 187 4.95 -3.18 -1.70
CA GLN A 187 5.76 -4.22 -2.35
C GLN A 187 4.99 -4.94 -3.46
N MET A 188 3.68 -5.15 -3.27
CA MET A 188 2.82 -5.78 -4.27
C MET A 188 2.74 -4.98 -5.57
N GLN A 189 2.54 -3.66 -5.48
CA GLN A 189 2.52 -2.77 -6.65
C GLN A 189 3.86 -2.84 -7.41
N VAL A 190 4.97 -2.85 -6.67
CA VAL A 190 6.32 -2.95 -7.23
C VAL A 190 6.57 -4.31 -7.88
N ASN A 191 6.14 -5.41 -7.25
CA ASN A 191 6.24 -6.75 -7.84
C ASN A 191 5.43 -6.89 -9.13
N GLY A 192 4.30 -6.19 -9.23
CA GLY A 192 3.45 -6.17 -10.43
C GLY A 192 3.97 -5.27 -11.56
N ALA A 193 4.94 -4.40 -11.28
CA ALA A 193 5.51 -3.45 -12.23
C ALA A 193 6.81 -3.98 -12.88
N LYS A 194 7.21 -3.33 -13.97
CA LYS A 194 8.47 -3.58 -14.69
C LYS A 194 9.47 -2.48 -14.32
N GLY A 195 10.54 -2.84 -13.63
CA GLY A 195 11.67 -1.95 -13.34
C GLY A 195 12.99 -2.55 -13.81
N ASP A 196 14.07 -1.81 -13.59
CA ASP A 196 15.43 -2.21 -13.94
C ASP A 196 16.41 -1.76 -12.84
N GLU A 197 17.71 -2.03 -12.98
CA GLU A 197 18.75 -1.67 -12.01
C GLU A 197 18.83 -0.17 -11.70
N LYS A 198 18.28 0.68 -12.58
CA LYS A 198 18.28 2.15 -12.45
C LYS A 198 17.04 2.68 -11.76
N THR A 199 15.96 1.90 -11.67
CA THR A 199 14.77 2.29 -10.90
C THR A 199 15.18 2.54 -9.44
N LEU A 200 14.88 3.74 -8.93
CA LEU A 200 15.19 4.12 -7.55
C LEU A 200 13.94 3.95 -6.69
N LEU A 201 14.02 3.12 -5.65
CA LEU A 201 12.88 2.78 -4.80
C LEU A 201 13.01 3.42 -3.40
N PRO A 202 11.88 3.61 -2.69
CA PRO A 202 11.92 3.90 -1.26
C PRO A 202 12.71 2.82 -0.50
N ARG A 203 13.43 3.22 0.54
CA ARG A 203 14.35 2.34 1.30
C ARG A 203 13.71 1.08 1.90
N TRP A 204 12.39 1.08 2.11
CA TRP A 204 11.64 -0.04 2.68
C TRP A 204 11.09 -1.02 1.64
N ILE A 205 11.10 -0.66 0.35
CA ILE A 205 10.70 -1.55 -0.73
C ILE A 205 11.90 -2.38 -1.16
N LYS A 206 11.71 -3.70 -1.21
CA LYS A 206 12.70 -4.61 -1.75
C LYS A 206 12.59 -4.63 -3.27
N ARG A 207 13.72 -4.40 -3.94
CA ARG A 207 13.82 -4.58 -5.40
C ARG A 207 13.44 -6.03 -5.77
N PRO A 208 12.47 -6.24 -6.69
CA PRO A 208 12.17 -7.55 -7.23
C PRO A 208 13.40 -8.18 -7.88
N SER A 209 13.60 -9.49 -7.71
CA SER A 209 14.74 -10.20 -8.31
C SER A 209 14.64 -10.36 -9.83
N THR A 210 13.49 -10.01 -10.41
CA THR A 210 13.21 -10.03 -11.84
C THR A 210 13.60 -8.74 -12.55
N TRP A 211 14.03 -7.72 -11.80
CA TRP A 211 14.49 -6.42 -12.31
C TRP A 211 16.01 -6.37 -12.49
#